data_AF-A0A835V7Q5-F1
#
_entry.id   AF-A0A835V7Q5-F1
#
_cell.length_a   1.000
_cell.length_b   1.000
_cell.length_c   1.000
_cell.angle_alpha   90.00
_cell.angle_beta   90.00
_cell.angle_gamma   90.00
#
_symmetry.space_group_name_H-M   'P 1'
#
loop_
_entity.id
_entity.type
_entity.pdbx_description
1 polymer ?
#
loop_
_entity_poly.entity_id
_entity_poly.type
_entity_poly.pdbx_seq_one_letter_code
_entity_poly.pdbx_strand_id
1 'polypeptide(L)'
;MEKTPSLLFAGIHFDRKRFAKDFARFKSNDEKEDVYAPEDSEAHLNVVKGGNKEKKRKRNLKDSGEVVEAFNVFKNSKSLKTEHATSSKVDDNARQRNQLEKLIEQDFIFRKKHGIHISGHNVPSPLRSFEELKLRYGCKSYLWHDLLDLKFKNPTPIQRQAIPILLSGA
;
A
#
# COMPACT_ATOMS: atom_id res chain seq x y z
N MET A 1 11.67 -10.18 49.22
CA MET A 1 11.16 -10.53 47.87
C MET A 1 10.42 -9.32 47.34
N GLU A 2 11.15 -8.48 46.61
CA GLU A 2 10.66 -7.24 46.00
C GLU A 2 9.86 -7.60 44.73
N LYS A 3 8.58 -7.23 44.67
CA LYS A 3 7.75 -7.43 43.46
C LYS A 3 7.86 -6.19 42.58
N THR A 4 8.51 -6.32 41.43
CA THR A 4 8.51 -5.27 40.40
C THR A 4 7.12 -5.21 39.74
N PRO A 5 6.51 -4.01 39.57
CA PRO A 5 5.26 -3.90 38.84
C PRO A 5 5.53 -4.17 37.36
N SER A 6 4.85 -5.18 36.80
CA SER A 6 4.93 -5.59 35.41
C SER A 6 4.44 -4.46 34.49
N LEU A 7 5.38 -3.69 33.95
CA LEU A 7 5.16 -2.55 33.04
C LEU A 7 4.85 -2.97 31.59
N LEU A 8 4.53 -4.25 31.35
CA LEU A 8 4.36 -4.83 30.01
C LEU A 8 2.89 -5.02 29.58
N PHE A 9 1.92 -4.65 30.42
CA PHE A 9 0.49 -4.81 30.12
C PHE A 9 -0.33 -3.51 30.17
N ALA A 10 0.30 -2.38 30.47
CA ALA A 10 -0.34 -1.07 30.37
C ALA A 10 -0.34 -0.64 28.90
N GLY A 11 -1.18 -1.29 28.08
CA GLY A 11 -1.41 -0.88 26.69
C GLY A 11 -1.70 0.63 26.61
N ILE A 12 -1.43 1.21 25.43
CA ILE A 12 -1.74 2.61 25.11
C ILE A 12 -3.07 3.05 25.71
N HIS A 13 -3.04 3.99 26.66
CA HIS A 13 -4.24 4.55 27.27
C HIS A 13 -5.03 5.31 26.20
N PHE A 14 -6.10 4.70 25.71
CA PHE A 14 -6.93 5.27 24.67
C PHE A 14 -8.00 6.19 25.27
N ASP A 15 -7.96 7.47 24.91
CA ASP A 15 -8.89 8.50 25.38
C ASP A 15 -10.30 8.29 24.82
N ARG A 16 -11.11 7.44 25.48
CA ARG A 16 -12.50 7.16 25.04
C ARG A 16 -13.36 8.40 24.86
N LYS A 17 -13.11 9.45 25.66
CA LYS A 17 -13.83 10.74 25.57
C LYS A 17 -13.50 11.51 24.28
N ARG A 18 -12.24 11.48 23.84
CA ARG A 18 -11.82 12.17 22.61
C ARG A 18 -12.37 11.47 21.36
N PHE A 19 -12.50 10.15 21.41
CA PHE A 19 -12.95 9.33 20.28
C PHE A 19 -14.42 8.88 20.39
N ALA A 20 -15.24 9.53 21.24
CA ALA A 20 -16.64 9.14 21.47
C ALA A 20 -17.48 9.09 20.17
N LYS A 21 -17.22 10.02 19.24
CA LYS A 21 -17.87 10.07 17.93
C LYS A 21 -17.52 8.87 17.05
N ASP A 22 -16.30 8.38 17.15
CA ASP A 22 -15.86 7.20 16.40
C ASP A 22 -16.48 5.93 16.99
N PHE A 23 -16.56 5.80 18.32
CA PHE A 23 -17.27 4.69 18.96
C PHE A 23 -18.74 4.61 18.56
N ALA A 24 -19.42 5.74 18.37
CA ALA A 24 -20.82 5.76 17.96
C ALA A 24 -21.05 5.16 16.56
N ARG A 25 -20.03 5.17 15.69
CA ARG A 25 -20.13 4.55 14.35
C ARG A 25 -20.15 3.03 14.38
N PHE A 26 -19.58 2.44 15.43
CA PHE A 26 -19.42 0.98 15.57
C PHE A 26 -20.46 0.35 16.47
N LYS A 27 -21.37 1.14 17.05
CA LYS A 27 -22.55 0.57 17.72
C LYS A 27 -23.57 0.23 16.64
N SER A 28 -23.71 -1.06 16.33
CA SER A 28 -24.88 -1.55 15.60
C SER A 28 -26.11 -1.23 16.43
N ASN A 29 -27.15 -0.69 15.79
CA ASN A 29 -28.46 -0.59 16.41
C ASN A 29 -29.02 -2.02 16.51
N ASP A 30 -28.69 -2.71 17.59
CA ASP A 30 -29.30 -3.99 17.92
C ASP A 30 -30.70 -3.74 18.46
N GLU A 31 -31.62 -3.23 17.64
CA GLU A 31 -33.07 -3.41 17.72
C GLU A 31 -33.72 -3.00 16.38
N LYS A 32 -33.98 -3.99 15.52
CA LYS A 32 -35.30 -4.35 14.96
C LYS A 32 -35.12 -5.29 13.76
N GLU A 33 -35.49 -6.56 13.97
CA GLU A 33 -35.92 -7.44 12.91
C GLU A 33 -37.28 -6.96 12.36
N ASP A 34 -37.42 -6.93 11.04
CA ASP A 34 -38.61 -7.35 10.30
C ASP A 34 -38.25 -7.52 8.79
N VAL A 35 -39.00 -8.39 8.13
CA VAL A 35 -38.65 -9.24 6.97
C VAL A 35 -39.11 -8.68 5.60
N TYR A 36 -38.32 -8.91 4.53
CA TYR A 36 -38.57 -9.07 3.05
C TYR A 36 -39.49 -8.03 2.31
N ALA A 37 -39.18 -7.40 1.18
CA ALA A 37 -38.74 -7.90 -0.15
C ALA A 37 -38.37 -6.71 -1.09
N PRO A 38 -37.80 -6.93 -2.30
CA PRO A 38 -37.14 -5.91 -3.12
C PRO A 38 -38.06 -5.26 -4.18
N GLU A 39 -37.94 -3.95 -4.39
CA GLU A 39 -38.33 -3.31 -5.64
C GLU A 39 -37.28 -2.28 -6.10
N ASP A 40 -36.97 -2.38 -7.39
CA ASP A 40 -36.08 -1.52 -8.15
C ASP A 40 -36.60 -0.08 -8.20
N SER A 41 -35.73 0.89 -7.88
CA SER A 41 -35.87 2.24 -8.43
C SER A 41 -34.53 2.98 -8.41
N GLU A 42 -34.11 3.39 -9.59
CA GLU A 42 -32.87 4.06 -9.92
C GLU A 42 -32.75 5.46 -9.29
N ALA A 43 -31.50 5.85 -9.04
CA ALA A 43 -30.94 7.20 -9.05
C ALA A 43 -31.50 8.27 -8.10
N HIS A 44 -30.71 8.63 -7.07
CA HIS A 44 -30.52 10.05 -6.72
C HIS A 44 -29.08 10.33 -6.29
N LEU A 45 -28.30 10.89 -7.23
CA LEU A 45 -27.06 11.60 -6.97
C LEU A 45 -27.36 12.85 -6.15
N ASN A 46 -26.94 12.87 -4.88
CA ASN A 46 -26.98 14.09 -4.08
C ASN A 46 -25.80 15.00 -4.44
N VAL A 47 -26.11 15.95 -5.33
CA VAL A 47 -25.32 17.15 -5.60
C VAL A 47 -25.32 18.03 -4.34
N VAL A 48 -24.13 18.26 -3.75
CA VAL A 48 -23.93 19.34 -2.78
C VAL A 48 -23.22 20.49 -3.49
N LYS A 49 -23.99 21.52 -3.86
CA LYS A 49 -23.48 22.86 -4.16
C LYS A 49 -23.63 23.76 -2.93
N GLY A 50 -22.61 24.57 -2.67
CA GLY A 50 -22.83 25.92 -2.14
C GLY A 50 -22.32 26.24 -0.72
N GLY A 51 -21.00 26.47 -0.63
CA GLY A 51 -20.33 27.58 0.07
C GLY A 51 -20.88 28.19 1.37
N ASN A 52 -20.01 28.31 2.39
CA ASN A 52 -19.60 29.63 2.89
C ASN A 52 -18.39 29.59 3.84
N LYS A 53 -17.36 30.35 3.44
CA LYS A 53 -16.52 31.26 4.23
C LYS A 53 -15.81 30.70 5.47
N GLU A 54 -14.57 30.24 5.26
CA GLU A 54 -13.54 30.18 6.31
C GLU A 54 -13.25 31.59 6.85
N LYS A 55 -13.81 31.92 8.03
CA LYS A 55 -13.32 33.03 8.86
C LYS A 55 -11.99 32.62 9.47
N LYS A 56 -10.88 33.03 8.84
CA LYS A 56 -9.53 33.00 9.43
C LYS A 56 -9.53 33.81 10.74
N ARG A 57 -9.43 33.12 11.88
CA ARG A 57 -9.18 33.74 13.19
C ARG A 57 -7.75 34.29 13.22
N LYS A 58 -7.61 35.61 13.22
CA LYS A 58 -6.36 36.31 13.61
C LYS A 58 -6.15 36.09 15.11
N ARG A 59 -5.09 35.37 15.50
CA ARG A 59 -4.62 35.35 16.89
C ARG A 59 -3.70 36.56 17.06
N ASN A 60 -4.06 37.47 17.97
CA ASN A 60 -3.16 38.50 18.46
C ASN A 60 -2.08 37.82 19.31
N LEU A 61 -0.82 37.98 18.93
CA LEU A 61 0.33 37.56 19.72
C LEU A 61 0.63 38.69 20.71
N LYS A 62 0.28 38.50 21.97
CA LYS A 62 0.76 39.32 23.07
C LYS A 62 1.88 38.55 23.75
N ASP A 63 3.04 39.18 23.75
CA ASP A 63 4.29 38.71 24.33
C ASP A 63 4.17 38.52 25.84
N SER A 64 4.54 37.34 26.33
CA SER A 64 4.93 37.10 27.70
C SER A 64 6.00 36.01 27.65
N GLY A 65 7.25 36.46 27.68
CA GLY A 65 8.43 35.64 27.60
C GLY A 65 8.50 34.59 28.69
N GLU A 66 8.42 33.33 28.28
CA GLU A 66 9.12 32.21 28.91
C GLU A 66 9.24 31.12 27.85
N VAL A 67 10.33 31.18 27.07
CA VAL A 67 10.66 30.15 26.09
C VAL A 67 11.14 28.94 26.87
N VAL A 68 10.21 28.09 27.31
CA VAL A 68 10.55 26.76 27.80
C VAL A 68 11.16 26.01 26.63
N GLU A 69 12.42 25.60 26.81
CA GLU A 69 13.28 24.93 25.84
C GLU A 69 12.74 23.51 25.56
N ALA A 70 11.60 23.44 24.88
CA ALA A 70 10.94 22.19 24.55
C ALA A 70 11.56 21.60 23.27
N PHE A 71 12.49 20.68 23.49
CA PHE A 71 12.75 19.50 22.66
C PHE A 71 13.15 19.76 21.19
N ASN A 72 14.30 20.42 21.01
CA ASN A 72 15.02 20.36 19.73
C ASN A 72 15.79 19.02 19.60
N VAL A 73 15.07 17.91 19.35
CA VAL A 73 15.67 16.58 19.11
C VAL A 73 16.24 16.41 17.68
N PHE A 74 16.11 17.42 16.84
CA PHE A 74 16.67 17.40 15.48
C PHE A 74 17.64 18.56 15.22
N LYS A 75 18.52 18.88 16.18
CA LYS A 75 19.71 19.68 15.89
C LYS A 75 20.80 18.76 15.37
N ASN A 76 20.88 18.67 14.05
CA ASN A 76 21.87 17.92 13.31
C ASN A 76 23.28 18.32 13.79
N SER A 77 24.00 17.38 14.39
CA SER A 77 25.39 17.54 14.76
C SER A 77 26.21 17.84 13.51
N LYS A 78 26.77 19.04 13.43
CA LYS A 78 27.94 19.30 12.60
C LYS A 78 29.12 18.56 13.23
N SER A 79 29.20 17.26 13.01
CA SER A 79 30.40 16.48 13.28
C SER A 79 30.98 16.07 11.93
N LEU A 80 32.09 16.73 11.62
CA LEU A 80 33.26 16.20 10.92
C LEU A 80 33.00 15.42 9.62
N LYS A 81 33.42 16.07 8.53
CA LYS A 81 33.64 15.46 7.22
C LYS A 81 34.51 14.21 7.37
N THR A 82 33.93 13.05 7.12
CA THR A 82 34.66 11.83 6.77
C THR A 82 33.77 10.99 5.85
N GLU A 83 34.30 10.71 4.66
CA GLU A 83 33.79 9.86 3.57
C GLU A 83 32.56 10.29 2.74
N HIS A 84 32.87 10.87 1.59
CA HIS A 84 32.03 10.90 0.38
C HIS A 84 31.78 9.47 -0.14
N ALA A 85 30.79 8.75 0.40
CA ALA A 85 30.33 7.48 -0.20
C ALA A 85 28.90 7.04 0.17
N THR A 86 28.21 7.74 1.08
CA THR A 86 26.98 7.23 1.72
C THR A 86 25.69 7.94 1.32
N SER A 87 25.74 9.20 0.86
CA SER A 87 24.51 9.94 0.48
C SER A 87 23.90 9.48 -0.86
N SER A 88 24.72 9.08 -1.83
CA SER A 88 24.24 8.58 -3.14
C SER A 88 23.49 7.25 -2.99
N LYS A 89 23.99 6.35 -2.13
CA LYS A 89 23.37 5.03 -1.92
C LYS A 89 21.96 5.12 -1.33
N VAL A 90 21.67 6.10 -0.47
CA VAL A 90 20.34 6.24 0.14
C VAL A 90 19.29 6.66 -0.90
N ASP A 91 19.64 7.61 -1.77
CA ASP A 91 18.77 8.06 -2.86
C ASP A 91 18.55 6.97 -3.92
N ASP A 92 19.61 6.22 -4.27
CA ASP A 92 19.50 5.13 -5.25
C ASP A 92 18.62 3.99 -4.72
N ASN A 93 18.73 3.66 -3.44
CA ASN A 93 17.86 2.66 -2.79
C ASN A 93 16.39 3.11 -2.76
N ALA A 94 16.12 4.39 -2.51
CA ALA A 94 14.75 4.92 -2.54
C ALA A 94 14.14 4.84 -3.95
N ARG A 95 14.93 5.15 -4.99
CA ARG A 95 14.52 5.02 -6.39
C ARG A 95 14.22 3.58 -6.78
N GLN A 96 15.07 2.64 -6.39
CA GLN A 96 14.88 1.21 -6.64
C GLN A 96 13.61 0.67 -5.98
N ARG A 97 13.34 1.06 -4.73
CA ARG A 97 12.09 0.70 -4.03
C ARG A 97 10.86 1.21 -4.78
N ASN A 98 10.88 2.47 -5.19
CA ASN A 98 9.77 3.06 -5.95
C ASN A 98 9.55 2.36 -7.31
N GLN A 99 10.63 1.91 -7.96
CA GLN A 99 10.52 1.14 -9.21
C GLN A 99 9.93 -0.24 -8.98
N LEU A 100 10.36 -0.93 -7.93
CA LEU A 100 9.82 -2.24 -7.55
C LEU A 100 8.32 -2.16 -7.24
N GLU A 101 7.89 -1.14 -6.49
CA GLU A 101 6.49 -0.94 -6.15
C GLU A 101 5.62 -0.70 -7.39
N LYS A 102 6.11 0.10 -8.35
CA LYS A 102 5.45 0.27 -9.64
C LYS A 102 5.30 -1.04 -10.41
N LEU A 103 6.31 -1.91 -10.39
CA LEU A 103 6.23 -3.23 -11.04
C LEU A 103 5.17 -4.11 -10.36
N ILE A 104 5.11 -4.10 -9.03
CA ILE A 104 4.10 -4.82 -8.26
C ILE A 104 2.69 -4.33 -8.59
N GLU A 105 2.47 -3.02 -8.64
CA GLU A 105 1.19 -2.42 -9.03
C GLU A 105 0.79 -2.82 -10.46
N GLN A 106 1.73 -2.75 -11.40
CA GLN A 106 1.50 -3.15 -12.79
C GLN A 106 1.16 -4.64 -12.93
N ASP A 107 1.79 -5.50 -12.13
CA ASP A 107 1.52 -6.92 -12.10
C ASP A 107 0.17 -7.22 -11.47
N PHE A 108 -0.20 -6.50 -10.40
CA PHE A 108 -1.52 -6.60 -9.80
C PHE A 108 -2.64 -6.24 -10.78
N ILE A 109 -2.51 -5.12 -11.49
CA ILE A 109 -3.47 -4.70 -12.53
C ILE A 109 -3.56 -5.76 -13.63
N PHE A 110 -2.44 -6.34 -14.02
CA PHE A 110 -2.39 -7.36 -15.07
C PHE A 110 -3.05 -8.67 -14.64
N ARG A 111 -2.83 -9.11 -13.40
CA ARG A 111 -3.50 -10.26 -12.80
C ARG A 111 -5.01 -10.07 -12.80
N LYS A 112 -5.48 -8.89 -12.37
CA LYS A 112 -6.91 -8.53 -12.36
C LYS A 112 -7.50 -8.57 -13.76
N LYS A 113 -6.81 -8.03 -14.77
CA LYS A 113 -7.25 -8.04 -16.17
C LYS A 113 -7.47 -9.46 -16.70
N HIS A 114 -6.65 -10.41 -16.28
CA HIS A 114 -6.72 -11.80 -16.74
C HIS A 114 -7.45 -12.74 -15.77
N GLY A 115 -8.03 -12.23 -14.68
CA GLY A 115 -8.76 -13.04 -13.68
C GLY A 115 -7.85 -13.97 -12.86
N ILE A 116 -6.56 -13.66 -12.75
CA ILE A 116 -5.57 -14.51 -12.07
C ILE A 116 -5.56 -14.18 -10.58
N HIS A 117 -5.92 -15.16 -9.75
CA HIS A 117 -5.83 -15.09 -8.29
C HIS A 117 -4.65 -15.94 -7.81
N ILE A 118 -3.88 -15.43 -6.85
CA ILE A 118 -2.66 -16.08 -6.39
C ILE A 118 -2.57 -15.97 -4.88
N SER A 119 -2.11 -17.05 -4.26
CA SER A 119 -1.71 -17.12 -2.87
C SER A 119 -0.24 -17.56 -2.80
N GLY A 120 0.47 -17.12 -1.76
CA GLY A 120 1.88 -17.44 -1.58
C GLY A 120 2.78 -16.19 -1.53
N HIS A 121 4.05 -16.42 -1.20
CA HIS A 121 5.07 -15.38 -1.05
C HIS A 121 6.05 -15.44 -2.22
N ASN A 122 6.75 -14.34 -2.52
CA ASN A 122 7.78 -14.26 -3.56
C ASN A 122 7.31 -14.73 -4.96
N VAL A 123 6.04 -14.45 -5.27
CA VAL A 123 5.44 -14.86 -6.54
C VAL A 123 6.05 -14.07 -7.71
N PRO A 124 6.55 -14.73 -8.76
CA PRO A 124 7.14 -14.05 -9.90
C PRO A 124 6.08 -13.26 -10.71
N SER A 125 6.54 -12.21 -11.37
CA SER A 125 5.75 -11.40 -12.31
C SER A 125 5.16 -12.26 -13.42
N PRO A 126 3.87 -12.07 -13.76
CA PRO A 126 3.18 -12.83 -14.80
C PRO A 126 3.76 -12.53 -16.18
N LEU A 127 3.78 -13.54 -17.04
CA LEU A 127 4.27 -13.46 -18.41
C LEU A 127 3.38 -12.52 -19.25
N ARG A 128 3.96 -11.54 -19.94
CA ARG A 128 3.22 -10.66 -20.87
C ARG A 128 3.15 -11.27 -22.27
N SER A 129 4.23 -11.88 -22.75
CA SER A 129 4.31 -12.53 -24.07
C SER A 129 5.21 -13.78 -24.01
N PHE A 130 5.09 -14.67 -25.00
CA PHE A 130 5.99 -15.83 -25.11
C PHE A 130 7.44 -15.44 -25.41
N GLU A 131 7.69 -14.24 -25.93
CA GLU A 131 9.04 -13.73 -26.20
C GLU A 131 9.84 -13.53 -24.90
N GLU A 132 9.16 -13.19 -23.79
CA GLU A 132 9.78 -13.08 -22.48
C GLU A 132 10.41 -14.39 -22.01
N LEU A 133 9.96 -15.55 -22.50
CA LEU A 133 10.59 -16.83 -22.17
C LEU A 133 12.05 -16.88 -22.63
N LYS A 134 12.34 -16.33 -23.79
CA LYS A 134 13.70 -16.25 -24.33
C LYS A 134 14.51 -15.19 -23.59
N LEU A 135 13.95 -13.98 -23.41
CA LEU A 135 14.68 -12.84 -22.85
C LEU A 135 14.93 -12.96 -21.34
N ARG A 136 13.91 -13.35 -20.58
CA ARG A 136 13.94 -13.38 -19.10
C ARG A 136 14.45 -14.70 -18.55
N TYR A 137 14.12 -15.81 -19.19
CA TYR A 137 14.42 -17.16 -18.68
C TYR A 137 15.45 -17.93 -19.51
N GLY A 138 15.93 -17.36 -20.63
CA GLY A 138 16.92 -18.02 -21.48
C GLY A 138 16.41 -19.29 -22.16
N CYS A 139 15.09 -19.43 -22.34
CA CYS A 139 14.51 -20.58 -23.03
C CYS A 139 15.05 -20.67 -24.48
N LYS A 140 15.22 -21.90 -24.96
CA LYS A 140 15.73 -22.16 -26.32
C LYS A 140 14.80 -21.56 -27.37
N SER A 141 15.37 -20.94 -28.41
CA SER A 141 14.60 -20.21 -29.43
C SER A 141 13.57 -21.08 -30.16
N TYR A 142 13.85 -22.37 -30.36
CA TYR A 142 12.91 -23.27 -31.04
C TYR A 142 11.56 -23.34 -30.31
N LEU A 143 11.54 -23.28 -28.96
CA LEU A 143 10.27 -23.33 -28.21
C LEU A 143 9.37 -22.14 -28.54
N TRP A 144 9.96 -20.96 -28.74
CA TRP A 144 9.20 -19.77 -29.15
C TRP A 144 8.71 -19.89 -30.60
N HIS A 145 9.55 -20.41 -31.51
CA HIS A 145 9.15 -20.66 -32.90
C HIS A 145 8.02 -21.69 -32.99
N ASP A 146 8.13 -22.81 -32.27
CA ASP A 146 7.11 -23.86 -32.22
C ASP A 146 5.77 -23.31 -31.72
N LEU A 147 5.79 -22.47 -30.68
CA LEU A 147 4.56 -21.82 -30.16
C LEU A 147 3.91 -20.90 -31.21
N LEU A 148 4.72 -20.19 -32.00
CA LEU A 148 4.22 -19.36 -33.10
C LEU A 148 3.66 -20.19 -34.25
N ASP A 149 4.34 -21.28 -34.63
CA ASP A 149 3.92 -22.19 -35.69
C ASP A 149 2.60 -22.88 -35.33
N LEU A 150 2.44 -23.24 -34.06
CA LEU A 150 1.18 -23.73 -33.47
C LEU A 150 0.10 -22.64 -33.30
N LYS A 151 0.37 -21.41 -33.78
CA LYS A 151 -0.53 -20.25 -33.76
C LYS A 151 -0.91 -19.77 -32.35
N PHE A 152 -0.10 -20.11 -31.34
CA PHE A 152 -0.25 -19.55 -29.99
C PHE A 152 0.33 -18.15 -29.92
N LYS A 153 -0.49 -17.14 -30.26
CA LYS A 153 -0.08 -15.73 -30.27
C LYS A 153 0.24 -15.19 -28.87
N ASN A 154 -0.56 -15.58 -27.87
CA ASN A 154 -0.49 -15.04 -26.52
C ASN A 154 -0.68 -16.16 -25.49
N PRO A 155 0.01 -16.11 -24.34
CA PRO A 155 -0.21 -17.06 -23.27
C PRO A 155 -1.61 -16.90 -22.66
N THR A 156 -2.23 -18.03 -22.33
CA THR A 156 -3.50 -18.08 -21.60
C THR A 156 -3.32 -17.61 -20.15
N PRO A 157 -4.38 -17.19 -19.44
CA PRO A 157 -4.27 -16.69 -18.06
C PRO A 157 -3.50 -17.62 -17.13
N ILE A 158 -3.75 -18.94 -17.19
CA ILE A 158 -3.04 -19.90 -16.35
C ILE A 158 -1.56 -20.03 -16.74
N GLN A 159 -1.23 -20.05 -18.04
CA GLN A 159 0.14 -20.12 -18.55
C GLN A 159 0.96 -18.90 -18.14
N ARG A 160 0.33 -17.71 -18.14
CA ARG A 160 0.99 -16.46 -17.73
C ARG A 160 1.59 -16.54 -16.35
N GLN A 161 0.97 -17.28 -15.43
CA GLN A 161 1.46 -17.38 -14.06
C GLN A 161 2.19 -18.68 -13.76
N ALA A 162 1.69 -19.81 -14.27
CA ALA A 162 2.27 -21.11 -13.99
C ALA A 162 3.70 -21.21 -14.55
N ILE A 163 3.94 -20.72 -15.77
CA ILE A 163 5.26 -20.84 -16.41
C ILE A 163 6.33 -20.08 -15.60
N PRO A 164 6.15 -18.79 -15.25
CA PRO A 164 7.08 -18.10 -14.36
C PRO A 164 7.38 -18.81 -13.05
N ILE A 165 6.36 -19.38 -12.38
CA ILE A 165 6.53 -20.10 -11.10
C ILE A 165 7.40 -21.34 -11.27
N LEU A 166 7.09 -22.16 -12.28
CA LEU A 166 7.82 -23.40 -12.56
C LEU A 166 9.28 -23.11 -12.93
N LEU A 167 9.54 -22.04 -13.68
CA LEU A 167 10.89 -21.67 -14.10
C LEU A 167 11.69 -20.97 -12.99
N SER A 168 11.04 -20.29 -12.05
CA SER A 168 11.73 -19.65 -10.92
C SER A 168 12.08 -20.63 -9.80
N GLY A 169 11.54 -21.85 -9.81
CA GLY A 169 11.75 -22.84 -8.75
C GLY A 169 11.21 -22.41 -7.39
N ALA A 170 10.10 -21.66 -7.40
CA ALA A 170 9.44 -21.13 -6.20
C ALA A 170 8.43 -22.13 -5.61
#